data_AF-A0A522F8W8-F1
#
_entry.id   AF-A0A522F8W8-F1
#
_cell.length_a   1.000
_cell.length_b   1.000
_cell.length_c   1.000
_cell.angle_alpha   90.00
_cell.angle_beta   90.00
_cell.angle_gamma   90.00
#
_symmetry.space_group_name_H-M   'P 1'
#
loop_
_entity.id
_entity.type
_entity.pdbx_description
1 polymer ?
#
loop_
_entity_poly.entity_id
_entity_poly.type
_entity_poly.pdbx_seq_one_letter_code
_entity_poly.pdbx_strand_id
1 'polypeptide(L)'
;MEEYLWGDKSVIDKIRADKKLSYDDACISVENEFREMNRSILSDEKYRDVFLEKWLQASCRQLYNFEAGRIPPLLEGYSLYPNIVWHYDRELLAYRYSRQSRDLMDYSLINSIQNYNVVLSILYILVVITTVSIKNRHTISGFAFLFIVILFGYLINVFVCEFFSNPSERFSGRMIWLFPLIAGIDLLSRIRSYWSRKQTD
;
A
#
# COMPACT_ATOMS: atom_id res chain seq x y z
N MET A 1 5.06 -23.00 3.71
CA MET A 1 4.07 -22.38 4.62
C MET A 1 2.75 -22.09 3.91
N GLU A 2 2.75 -21.83 2.60
CA GLU A 2 1.52 -21.63 1.79
C GLU A 2 0.63 -22.89 1.67
N GLU A 3 1.21 -24.09 1.61
CA GLU A 3 0.45 -25.35 1.49
C GLU A 3 -0.30 -25.72 2.80
N TYR A 4 0.12 -25.16 3.93
CA TYR A 4 -0.42 -25.49 5.26
C TYR A 4 -1.76 -24.77 5.53
N LEU A 5 -2.00 -23.63 4.90
CA LEU A 5 -3.20 -22.81 5.11
C LEU A 5 -4.29 -23.04 4.06
N TRP A 6 -3.97 -23.58 2.88
CA TRP A 6 -4.84 -23.45 1.70
C TRP A 6 -5.10 -24.74 0.90
N GLY A 7 -4.93 -25.92 1.51
CA GLY A 7 -5.38 -27.18 0.91
C GLY A 7 -6.91 -27.25 0.77
N ASP A 8 -7.40 -28.27 0.06
CA ASP A 8 -8.80 -28.56 -0.36
C ASP A 8 -9.89 -28.51 0.75
N LYS A 9 -9.49 -28.30 2.01
CA LYS A 9 -10.34 -28.09 3.19
C LYS A 9 -9.77 -26.94 4.00
N SER A 10 -10.62 -26.02 4.45
CA SER A 10 -10.19 -24.87 5.26
C SER A 10 -9.44 -25.33 6.52
N VAL A 11 -8.52 -24.51 7.04
CA VAL A 11 -7.81 -24.81 8.30
C VAL A 11 -8.82 -25.11 9.43
N ILE A 12 -9.95 -24.40 9.43
CA ILE A 12 -11.06 -24.61 10.36
C ILE A 12 -11.66 -26.00 10.16
N ASP A 13 -11.91 -26.45 8.93
CA ASP A 13 -12.44 -27.78 8.65
C ASP A 13 -11.46 -28.90 9.04
N LYS A 14 -10.16 -28.68 8.87
CA LYS A 14 -9.12 -29.61 9.31
C LYS A 14 -9.10 -29.73 10.84
N ILE A 15 -9.10 -28.60 11.55
CA ILE A 15 -9.13 -28.57 13.02
C ILE A 15 -10.43 -29.15 13.56
N ARG A 16 -11.54 -28.86 12.90
CA ARG A 16 -12.86 -29.41 13.23
C ARG A 16 -12.86 -30.94 13.09
N ALA A 17 -12.31 -31.47 12.01
CA ALA A 17 -12.21 -32.91 11.77
C ALA A 17 -11.26 -33.61 12.73
N ASP A 18 -10.12 -32.98 13.04
CA ASP A 18 -9.07 -33.53 13.91
C ASP A 18 -9.48 -33.51 15.39
N LYS A 19 -9.94 -32.35 15.89
CA LYS A 19 -10.34 -32.16 17.29
C LYS A 19 -11.81 -32.50 17.57
N LYS A 20 -12.58 -32.95 16.57
CA LYS A 20 -14.04 -33.22 16.64
C LYS A 20 -14.84 -32.07 17.27
N LEU A 21 -14.48 -30.84 16.94
CA LEU A 21 -15.09 -29.63 17.50
C LEU A 21 -16.35 -29.21 16.71
N SER A 22 -17.18 -28.37 17.34
CA SER A 22 -18.17 -27.58 16.59
C SER A 22 -17.43 -26.58 15.68
N TYR A 23 -18.12 -26.05 14.66
CA TYR A 23 -17.55 -25.02 13.80
C TYR A 23 -17.15 -23.75 14.60
N ASP A 24 -18.01 -23.33 15.53
CA ASP A 24 -17.76 -22.17 16.38
C ASP A 24 -16.55 -22.38 17.30
N ASP A 25 -16.45 -23.57 17.91
CA ASP A 25 -15.31 -23.93 18.76
C ASP A 25 -14.00 -24.03 17.97
N ALA A 26 -14.06 -24.51 16.72
CA ALA A 26 -12.91 -24.53 15.82
C ALA A 26 -12.45 -23.11 15.46
N CYS A 27 -13.39 -22.19 15.19
CA CYS A 27 -13.08 -20.77 14.98
C CYS A 27 -12.38 -20.15 16.20
N ILE A 28 -12.91 -20.38 17.40
CA ILE A 28 -12.32 -19.87 18.65
C ILE A 28 -10.92 -20.47 18.89
N SER A 29 -10.72 -21.76 18.60
CA SER A 29 -9.40 -22.40 18.70
C SER A 29 -8.38 -21.74 17.78
N VAL A 30 -8.73 -21.46 16.52
CA VAL A 30 -7.84 -20.79 15.56
C VAL A 30 -7.53 -19.37 16.02
N GLU A 31 -8.54 -18.63 16.50
CA GLU A 31 -8.33 -17.27 17.02
C GLU A 31 -7.35 -17.26 18.20
N ASN A 32 -7.49 -18.22 19.13
CA ASN A 32 -6.59 -18.34 20.27
C ASN A 32 -5.16 -18.71 19.85
N GLU A 33 -4.99 -19.64 18.91
CA GLU A 33 -3.66 -19.99 18.37
C GLU A 33 -2.99 -18.78 17.69
N PHE A 34 -3.73 -17.99 16.90
CA PHE A 34 -3.23 -16.75 16.31
C PHE A 34 -2.86 -15.71 17.38
N ARG A 35 -3.69 -15.59 18.43
CA ARG A 35 -3.45 -14.66 19.55
C ARG A 35 -2.17 -15.01 20.30
N GLU A 36 -1.96 -16.29 20.59
CA GLU A 36 -0.74 -16.77 21.26
C GLU A 36 0.51 -16.56 20.39
N MET A 37 0.40 -16.83 19.08
CA MET A 37 1.48 -16.57 18.13
C MET A 37 1.84 -15.08 18.06
N ASN A 38 0.85 -14.20 17.91
CA ASN A 38 1.07 -12.75 17.91
C ASN A 38 1.69 -12.27 19.23
N ARG A 39 1.21 -12.80 20.36
CA ARG A 39 1.76 -12.47 21.68
C ARG A 39 3.22 -12.93 21.80
N SER A 40 3.55 -14.10 21.28
CA SER A 40 4.91 -14.67 21.33
C SER A 40 5.88 -13.88 20.47
N ILE A 41 5.49 -13.50 19.25
CA ILE A 41 6.26 -12.61 18.37
C ILE A 41 6.58 -11.29 19.08
N LEU A 42 5.61 -10.75 19.82
CA LEU A 42 5.76 -9.50 20.56
C LEU A 42 6.37 -9.66 21.95
N SER A 43 6.63 -10.87 22.46
CA SER A 43 7.09 -11.09 23.83
C SER A 43 8.50 -11.68 23.90
N ASP A 44 8.85 -12.56 22.98
CA ASP A 44 10.17 -13.19 22.89
C ASP A 44 11.19 -12.28 22.19
N GLU A 45 12.29 -11.99 22.88
CA GLU A 45 13.40 -11.17 22.36
C GLU A 45 13.92 -11.67 21.01
N LYS A 46 14.09 -12.98 20.86
CA LYS A 46 14.56 -13.60 19.61
C LYS A 46 13.64 -13.33 18.42
N TYR A 47 12.32 -13.36 18.61
CA TYR A 47 11.36 -13.15 17.51
C TYR A 47 11.13 -11.66 17.25
N ARG A 48 11.25 -10.81 18.27
CA ARG A 48 11.14 -9.35 18.14
C ARG A 48 12.20 -8.79 17.19
N ASP A 49 13.46 -9.19 17.33
CA ASP A 49 14.55 -8.65 16.49
C ASP A 49 14.37 -9.03 15.02
N VAL A 50 14.06 -10.31 14.78
CA VAL A 50 13.78 -10.82 13.43
C VAL A 50 12.56 -10.11 12.84
N PHE A 51 11.51 -9.93 13.64
CA PHE A 51 10.30 -9.24 13.21
C PHE A 51 10.59 -7.77 12.86
N LEU A 52 11.34 -7.05 13.69
CA LEU A 52 11.74 -5.65 13.43
C LEU A 52 12.60 -5.53 12.18
N GLU A 53 13.58 -6.42 11.98
CA GLU A 53 14.41 -6.44 10.78
C GLU A 53 13.55 -6.63 9.53
N LYS A 54 12.63 -7.61 9.54
CA LYS A 54 11.76 -7.91 8.40
C LYS A 54 10.77 -6.78 8.13
N TRP A 55 10.19 -6.22 9.18
CA TRP A 55 9.29 -5.07 9.08
C TRP A 55 9.98 -3.86 8.48
N LEU A 56 11.20 -3.53 8.93
CA LEU A 56 11.98 -2.42 8.38
C LEU A 56 12.37 -2.69 6.92
N GLN A 57 12.87 -3.90 6.62
CA GLN A 57 13.25 -4.28 5.26
C GLN A 57 12.06 -4.18 4.29
N ALA A 58 10.88 -4.63 4.72
CA ALA A 58 9.68 -4.60 3.91
C ALA A 58 9.14 -3.17 3.76
N SER A 59 9.14 -2.37 4.84
CA SER A 59 8.78 -0.95 4.79
C SER A 59 9.67 -0.17 3.83
N CYS A 60 10.99 -0.42 3.87
CA CYS A 60 11.94 0.17 2.93
C CYS A 60 11.64 -0.23 1.47
N ARG A 61 11.30 -1.50 1.22
CA ARG A 61 10.90 -1.95 -0.12
C ARG A 61 9.61 -1.26 -0.58
N GLN A 62 8.65 -1.07 0.32
CA GLN A 62 7.36 -0.45 0.02
C GLN A 62 7.46 1.06 -0.26
N LEU A 63 8.53 1.74 0.19
CA LEU A 63 8.83 3.13 -0.22
C LEU A 63 9.14 3.27 -1.71
N TYR A 64 9.74 2.24 -2.32
CA TYR A 64 10.09 2.24 -3.74
C TYR A 64 9.01 1.58 -4.62
N ASN A 65 8.14 0.78 -4.01
CA ASN A 65 7.06 0.07 -4.71
C ASN A 65 5.72 0.78 -4.51
N PHE A 66 5.43 1.73 -5.40
CA PHE A 66 4.16 2.46 -5.43
C PHE A 66 3.39 2.24 -6.74
N GLU A 67 3.69 1.16 -7.46
CA GLU A 67 3.02 0.80 -8.71
C GLU A 67 1.50 0.65 -8.56
N ALA A 68 0.77 0.67 -9.69
CA ALA A 68 -0.70 0.63 -9.72
C ALA A 68 -1.31 -0.64 -9.09
N GLY A 69 -0.48 -1.61 -8.67
CA GLY A 69 -0.86 -2.80 -7.94
C GLY A 69 -1.40 -3.87 -8.86
N ARG A 70 -0.59 -4.91 -9.12
CA ARG A 70 -1.06 -6.10 -9.83
C ARG A 70 -1.87 -6.97 -8.89
N ILE A 71 -3.14 -7.18 -9.19
CA ILE A 71 -3.97 -8.17 -8.49
C ILE A 71 -3.81 -9.49 -9.23
N PRO A 72 -3.27 -10.56 -8.60
CA PRO A 72 -3.15 -11.85 -9.25
C PRO A 72 -4.54 -12.41 -9.62
N PRO A 73 -4.63 -13.29 -10.63
CA PRO A 73 -5.88 -13.98 -10.95
C PRO A 73 -6.43 -14.71 -9.73
N LEU A 74 -7.66 -14.42 -9.32
CA LEU A 74 -8.35 -15.07 -8.22
C LEU A 74 -9.08 -16.31 -8.74
N LEU A 75 -8.30 -17.29 -9.19
CA LEU A 75 -8.79 -18.55 -9.75
C LEU A 75 -8.81 -19.67 -8.71
N GLU A 76 -9.22 -20.86 -9.14
CA GLU A 76 -9.24 -22.07 -8.31
C GLU A 76 -7.85 -22.34 -7.72
N GLY A 77 -7.78 -22.54 -6.41
CA GLY A 77 -6.53 -22.61 -5.63
C GLY A 77 -6.21 -21.37 -4.80
N TYR A 78 -6.86 -20.23 -5.04
CA TYR A 78 -6.74 -19.06 -4.17
C TYR A 78 -7.74 -19.10 -3.00
N SER A 79 -7.32 -18.60 -1.83
CA SER A 79 -8.12 -18.57 -0.60
C SER A 79 -9.47 -17.86 -0.73
N LEU A 80 -9.55 -16.86 -1.60
CA LEU A 80 -10.76 -16.09 -1.84
C LEU A 80 -11.73 -16.76 -2.82
N TYR A 81 -11.26 -17.74 -3.60
CA TYR A 81 -12.04 -18.34 -4.68
C TYR A 81 -13.35 -19.00 -4.20
N PRO A 82 -13.40 -19.78 -3.11
CA PRO A 82 -14.66 -20.34 -2.62
C PRO A 82 -15.70 -19.27 -2.26
N ASN A 83 -15.25 -18.15 -1.66
CA ASN A 83 -16.13 -17.02 -1.34
C ASN A 83 -16.64 -16.33 -2.61
N ILE A 84 -15.81 -16.22 -3.65
CA ILE A 84 -16.23 -15.66 -4.94
C ILE A 84 -17.28 -16.57 -5.59
N VAL A 85 -17.05 -17.88 -5.60
CA VAL A 85 -18.02 -18.85 -6.14
C VAL A 85 -19.34 -18.79 -5.37
N TRP A 86 -19.29 -18.64 -4.05
CA TRP A 86 -20.50 -18.61 -3.21
C TRP A 86 -21.32 -17.33 -3.37
N HIS A 87 -20.66 -16.17 -3.45
CA HIS A 87 -21.36 -14.87 -3.47
C HIS A 87 -21.53 -14.26 -4.86
N TYR A 88 -20.72 -14.67 -5.85
CA TYR A 88 -20.61 -14.05 -7.17
C TYR A 88 -20.58 -15.11 -8.29
N ASP A 89 -21.43 -16.14 -8.17
CA ASP A 89 -21.50 -17.27 -9.10
C ASP A 89 -21.76 -16.83 -10.56
N ARG A 90 -22.64 -15.83 -10.73
CA ARG A 90 -23.02 -15.28 -12.03
C ARG A 90 -21.91 -14.46 -12.67
N GLU A 91 -21.16 -13.71 -11.87
CA GLU A 91 -20.05 -12.87 -12.32
C GLU A 91 -18.78 -13.67 -12.56
N LEU A 92 -18.66 -14.87 -11.97
CA LEU A 92 -17.49 -15.72 -12.10
C LEU A 92 -17.15 -16.04 -13.57
N LEU A 93 -18.17 -16.31 -14.38
CA LEU A 93 -17.96 -16.60 -15.80
C LEU A 93 -17.41 -15.38 -16.54
N ALA A 94 -18.00 -14.20 -16.32
CA ALA A 94 -17.50 -12.94 -16.88
C ALA A 94 -16.08 -12.62 -16.40
N TYR A 95 -15.79 -12.85 -15.11
CA TYR A 95 -14.47 -12.68 -14.54
C TYR A 95 -13.44 -13.60 -15.21
N ARG A 96 -13.73 -14.89 -15.40
CA ARG A 96 -12.83 -15.86 -16.06
C ARG A 96 -12.49 -15.50 -17.50
N TYR A 97 -13.35 -14.76 -18.18
CA TYR A 97 -13.07 -14.24 -19.54
C TYR A 97 -12.44 -12.84 -19.55
N SER A 98 -12.37 -12.15 -18.41
CA SER A 98 -11.74 -10.84 -18.29
C SER A 98 -10.23 -10.89 -18.55
N ARG A 99 -9.66 -9.75 -18.93
CA ARG A 99 -8.19 -9.61 -19.03
C ARG A 99 -7.50 -9.78 -17.68
N GLN A 100 -8.19 -9.50 -16.57
CA GLN A 100 -7.65 -9.60 -15.21
C GLN A 100 -7.35 -11.05 -14.82
N SER A 101 -8.31 -11.96 -15.03
CA SER A 101 -8.17 -13.37 -14.68
C SER A 101 -7.20 -14.13 -15.58
N ARG A 102 -6.96 -13.61 -16.79
CA ARG A 102 -6.00 -14.15 -17.75
C ARG A 102 -4.61 -13.56 -17.60
N ASP A 103 -4.41 -12.68 -16.63
CA ASP A 103 -3.13 -12.02 -16.38
C ASP A 103 -2.63 -11.19 -17.58
N LEU A 104 -3.57 -10.67 -18.38
CA LEU A 104 -3.34 -9.90 -19.60
C LEU A 104 -3.47 -8.39 -19.38
N MET A 105 -3.51 -7.92 -18.12
CA MET A 105 -3.46 -6.50 -17.82
C MET A 105 -2.01 -6.03 -17.74
N ASP A 106 -1.64 -5.20 -18.70
CA ASP A 106 -0.34 -4.54 -18.72
C ASP A 106 -0.45 -3.18 -18.03
N TYR A 107 0.26 -3.03 -16.92
CA TYR A 107 0.35 -1.80 -16.13
C TYR A 107 1.62 -0.99 -16.43
N SER A 108 2.49 -1.46 -17.33
CA SER A 108 3.81 -0.87 -17.59
C SER A 108 3.74 0.62 -17.96
N LEU A 109 2.81 0.99 -18.84
CA LEU A 109 2.59 2.36 -19.27
C LEU A 109 2.15 3.24 -18.09
N ILE A 110 1.15 2.79 -17.33
CA ILE A 110 0.58 3.56 -16.21
C ILE A 110 1.64 3.72 -15.12
N ASN A 111 2.35 2.65 -14.78
CA ASN A 111 3.44 2.68 -13.81
C ASN A 111 4.56 3.62 -14.26
N SER A 112 4.92 3.61 -15.55
CA SER A 112 5.93 4.53 -16.09
C SER A 112 5.51 5.99 -15.97
N ILE A 113 4.28 6.32 -16.40
CA ILE A 113 3.73 7.68 -16.30
C ILE A 113 3.71 8.13 -14.84
N GLN A 114 3.24 7.28 -13.93
CA GLN A 114 3.19 7.59 -12.51
C GLN A 114 4.60 7.82 -11.93
N ASN A 115 5.55 6.93 -12.22
CA ASN A 115 6.92 7.02 -11.74
C ASN A 115 7.59 8.32 -12.22
N TYR A 116 7.50 8.64 -13.51
CA TYR A 116 8.05 9.88 -14.04
C TYR A 116 7.38 11.11 -13.41
N ASN A 117 6.06 11.11 -13.29
CA ASN A 117 5.32 12.25 -12.75
C ASN A 117 5.68 12.51 -11.28
N VAL A 118 5.77 11.46 -10.46
CA VAL A 118 6.17 11.56 -9.05
C VAL A 118 7.60 12.06 -8.93
N VAL A 119 8.55 11.49 -9.67
CA VAL A 119 9.96 11.89 -9.63
C VAL A 119 10.11 13.36 -10.04
N LEU A 120 9.48 13.78 -11.14
CA LEU A 120 9.50 15.18 -11.59
C LEU A 120 8.88 16.13 -10.56
N SER A 121 7.80 15.72 -9.91
CA SER A 121 7.12 16.52 -8.89
C SER A 121 7.99 16.70 -7.65
N ILE A 122 8.63 15.64 -7.16
CA ILE A 122 9.57 15.70 -6.03
C ILE A 122 10.77 16.59 -6.38
N LEU A 123 11.36 16.42 -7.57
CA LEU A 123 12.47 17.26 -8.03
C LEU A 123 12.06 18.74 -8.10
N TYR A 124 10.87 19.04 -8.63
CA TYR A 124 10.32 20.40 -8.66
C TYR A 124 10.18 20.98 -7.25
N ILE A 125 9.57 20.24 -6.32
CA ILE A 125 9.37 20.68 -4.94
C ILE A 125 10.72 20.99 -4.27
N LEU A 126 11.71 20.11 -4.43
CA LEU A 126 13.05 20.31 -3.89
C LEU A 126 13.70 21.59 -4.44
N VAL A 127 13.66 21.79 -5.76
CA VAL A 127 14.19 23.01 -6.41
C VAL A 127 13.50 24.27 -5.86
N VAL A 128 12.17 24.25 -5.73
CA VAL A 128 11.39 25.37 -5.21
C VAL A 128 11.77 25.67 -3.77
N ILE A 129 11.82 24.66 -2.89
CA ILE A 129 12.18 24.83 -1.49
C ILE A 129 13.60 25.39 -1.38
N THR A 130 14.58 24.81 -2.06
CA THR A 130 15.98 25.28 -2.02
C THR A 130 16.09 26.72 -2.51
N THR A 131 15.45 27.07 -3.63
CA THR A 131 15.52 28.43 -4.19
C THR A 131 14.87 29.47 -3.28
N VAL A 132 13.71 29.13 -2.70
CA VAL A 132 12.99 30.03 -1.78
C VAL A 132 13.74 30.17 -0.45
N SER A 133 14.29 29.09 0.10
CA SER A 133 15.06 29.10 1.34
C SER A 133 16.36 29.90 1.22
N ILE A 134 17.04 29.83 0.07
CA ILE A 134 18.24 30.66 -0.18
C ILE A 134 17.87 32.15 -0.16
N LYS A 135 16.70 32.51 -0.70
CA LYS A 135 16.23 33.90 -0.77
C LYS A 135 15.68 34.42 0.56
N ASN A 136 14.99 33.57 1.32
CA ASN A 136 14.34 33.89 2.58
C ASN A 136 14.99 33.08 3.72
N ARG A 137 16.19 33.49 4.13
CA ARG A 137 17.08 32.77 5.08
C ARG A 137 16.50 32.46 6.47
N HIS A 138 15.32 32.97 6.83
CA HIS A 138 14.82 32.93 8.22
C HIS A 138 13.39 32.39 8.40
N THR A 139 12.75 31.84 7.36
CA THR A 139 11.37 31.34 7.53
C THR A 139 11.12 30.11 6.66
N ILE A 140 10.71 29.01 7.29
CA ILE A 140 10.15 27.85 6.58
C ILE A 140 8.90 28.35 5.87
N SER A 141 8.89 28.28 4.53
CA SER A 141 7.70 28.66 3.77
C SER A 141 6.55 27.72 4.12
N GLY A 142 5.31 28.22 4.11
CA GLY A 142 4.13 27.37 4.35
C GLY A 142 4.07 26.16 3.40
N PHE A 143 4.62 26.30 2.19
CA PHE A 143 4.80 25.21 1.23
C PHE A 143 5.78 24.14 1.70
N ALA A 144 6.95 24.53 2.24
CA ALA A 144 7.92 23.59 2.80
C ALA A 144 7.35 22.83 4.00
N PHE A 145 6.59 23.51 4.87
CA PHE A 145 5.89 22.86 5.97
C PHE A 145 4.87 21.83 5.48
N LEU A 146 4.04 22.18 4.48
CA LEU A 146 3.08 21.26 3.89
C LEU A 146 3.75 20.03 3.27
N PHE A 147 4.86 20.22 2.55
CA PHE A 147 5.65 19.11 2.01
C PHE A 147 6.17 18.18 3.11
N ILE A 148 6.72 18.72 4.20
CA ILE A 148 7.19 17.94 5.35
C ILE A 148 6.05 17.13 5.95
N VAL A 149 4.88 17.74 6.16
CA VAL A 149 3.70 17.04 6.70
C VAL A 149 3.28 15.88 5.79
N ILE A 150 3.24 16.09 4.47
CA ILE A 150 2.89 15.04 3.51
C ILE A 150 3.94 13.93 3.50
N LEU A 151 5.23 14.29 3.54
CA LEU A 151 6.31 13.33 3.60
C LEU A 151 6.22 12.46 4.86
N PHE A 152 6.03 13.06 6.04
CA PHE A 152 5.83 12.31 7.27
C PHE A 152 4.57 11.45 7.23
N GLY A 153 3.46 11.97 6.71
CA GLY A 153 2.24 11.20 6.53
C GLY A 153 2.42 9.99 5.62
N TYR A 154 3.16 10.15 4.53
CA TYR A 154 3.52 9.07 3.61
C TYR A 154 4.40 8.01 4.28
N LEU A 155 5.43 8.42 5.02
CA LEU A 155 6.31 7.51 5.76
C LEU A 155 5.51 6.72 6.80
N ILE A 156 4.71 7.41 7.63
CA ILE A 156 3.85 6.77 8.62
C ILE A 156 2.90 5.77 7.95
N ASN A 157 2.28 6.16 6.83
CA ASN A 157 1.40 5.26 6.08
C ASN A 157 2.13 3.99 5.65
N VAL A 158 3.35 4.09 5.11
CA VAL A 158 4.14 2.91 4.70
C VAL A 158 4.47 2.02 5.89
N PHE A 159 5.01 2.58 6.98
CA PHE A 159 5.38 1.79 8.16
C PHE A 159 4.17 1.12 8.83
N VAL A 160 3.06 1.83 8.96
CA VAL A 160 1.83 1.33 9.59
C VAL A 160 1.15 0.30 8.69
N CYS A 161 1.06 0.54 7.38
CA CYS A 161 0.49 -0.41 6.45
C CYS A 161 1.29 -1.72 6.38
N GLU A 162 2.62 -1.66 6.42
CA GLU A 162 3.46 -2.87 6.44
C GLU A 162 3.31 -3.67 7.75
N PHE A 163 3.12 -2.98 8.88
CA PHE A 163 2.97 -3.65 10.19
C PHE A 163 1.60 -4.32 10.36
N PHE A 164 0.53 -3.63 9.96
CA PHE A 164 -0.85 -4.05 10.25
C PHE A 164 -1.58 -4.66 9.06
N SER A 165 -1.11 -4.46 7.84
CA SER A 165 -1.76 -4.93 6.62
C SER A 165 -0.82 -5.82 5.82
N ASN A 166 -1.40 -6.69 5.00
CA ASN A 166 -0.61 -7.43 4.03
C ASN A 166 0.05 -6.39 3.08
N PRO A 167 1.38 -6.40 2.89
CA PRO A 167 2.08 -5.52 1.95
C PRO A 167 1.36 -5.52 0.61
N SER A 168 0.71 -4.40 0.28
CA SER A 168 0.13 -4.21 -1.03
C SER A 168 0.55 -2.86 -1.58
N GLU A 169 0.99 -2.88 -2.84
CA GLU A 169 1.40 -1.70 -3.61
C GLU A 169 0.27 -0.65 -3.69
N ARG A 170 -0.98 -1.09 -3.46
CA ARG A 170 -2.19 -0.27 -3.53
C ARG A 170 -2.21 0.89 -2.55
N PHE A 171 -1.66 0.73 -1.35
CA PHE A 171 -1.70 1.81 -0.33
C PHE A 171 -0.69 2.91 -0.65
N SER A 172 0.56 2.55 -0.96
CA SER A 172 1.60 3.48 -1.37
C SER A 172 1.27 4.18 -2.69
N GLY A 173 0.71 3.45 -3.66
CA GLY A 173 0.35 3.99 -4.97
C GLY A 173 -0.72 5.08 -4.95
N ARG A 174 -1.52 5.19 -3.88
CA ARG A 174 -2.50 6.28 -3.73
C ARG A 174 -1.90 7.51 -3.06
N MET A 175 -1.14 7.32 -1.98
CA MET A 175 -0.53 8.42 -1.24
C MET A 175 0.54 9.15 -2.06
N ILE A 176 1.22 8.46 -2.98
CA ILE A 176 2.27 9.07 -3.80
C ILE A 176 1.76 10.21 -4.70
N TRP A 177 0.46 10.22 -5.03
CA TRP A 177 -0.16 11.28 -5.83
C TRP A 177 -0.26 12.64 -5.10
N LEU A 178 -0.06 12.66 -3.78
CA LEU A 178 0.01 13.91 -3.03
C LEU A 178 1.19 14.79 -3.47
N PHE A 179 2.30 14.20 -3.91
CA PHE A 179 3.46 14.96 -4.39
C PHE A 179 3.17 15.71 -5.71
N PRO A 180 2.64 15.07 -6.77
CA PRO A 180 2.15 15.79 -7.94
C PRO A 180 1.09 16.84 -7.63
N LEU A 181 0.16 16.54 -6.71
CA LEU A 181 -0.91 17.48 -6.36
C LEU A 181 -0.35 18.80 -5.80
N ILE A 182 0.53 18.73 -4.79
CA ILE A 182 1.10 19.96 -4.21
C ILE A 182 2.02 20.69 -5.18
N ALA A 183 2.78 19.96 -6.00
CA ALA A 183 3.62 20.55 -7.04
C ALA A 183 2.77 21.34 -8.05
N GLY A 184 1.65 20.75 -8.50
CA GLY A 184 0.70 21.39 -9.40
C GLY A 184 0.06 22.64 -8.79
N ILE A 185 -0.36 22.57 -7.52
CA ILE A 185 -0.95 23.72 -6.81
C ILE A 185 0.05 24.88 -6.71
N ASP A 186 1.29 24.62 -6.32
CA ASP A 186 2.32 25.67 -6.24
C ASP A 186 2.66 26.24 -7.62
N LEU A 187 2.79 25.40 -8.64
CA LEU A 187 3.03 25.84 -10.02
C LEU A 187 1.91 26.77 -10.52
N LEU A 188 0.65 26.36 -10.34
CA LEU A 188 -0.51 27.18 -10.73
C LEU A 188 -0.57 28.50 -9.95
N SER A 189 -0.23 28.47 -8.67
CA SER A 189 -0.18 29.67 -7.83
C SER A 189 0.87 30.66 -8.33
N ARG A 190 2.06 30.18 -8.72
CA ARG A 190 3.13 31.01 -9.29
C ARG A 190 2.75 31.59 -10.65
N ILE A 191 2.13 30.79 -11.52
CA ILE A 191 1.62 31.24 -12.82
C ILE A 191 0.61 32.37 -12.60
N ARG A 192 -0.37 32.18 -11.70
CA ARG A 192 -1.36 33.21 -11.36
C ARG A 192 -0.71 34.51 -10.87
N SER A 193 0.27 34.42 -9.96
CA SER A 193 0.99 35.60 -9.45
C SER A 193 1.86 36.29 -10.52
N TYR A 194 2.29 35.58 -11.55
CA TYR A 194 3.02 36.16 -12.67
C TYR A 194 2.06 36.98 -13.56
N TRP A 195 0.92 36.39 -13.95
CA TRP A 195 -0.09 37.09 -14.77
C TRP A 195 -0.66 38.32 -14.07
N SER A 196 -0.94 38.24 -12.77
CA SER A 196 -1.47 39.37 -12.01
C SER A 196 -0.52 40.57 -11.96
N ARG A 197 0.80 40.36 -11.99
CA ARG A 197 1.79 41.45 -12.00
C ARG A 197 1.88 42.12 -13.36
N LYS A 198 1.77 41.34 -14.43
CA LYS A 198 1.81 41.86 -15.81
C LYS A 198 0.60 42.74 -16.17
N GLN A 199 -0.51 42.64 -15.45
CA GLN A 199 -1.71 43.44 -15.71
C GLN A 199 -1.73 44.79 -14.96
N THR A 200 -0.86 44.94 -13.97
CA THR A 200 -0.67 46.19 -13.21
C THR A 200 0.45 47.09 -13.74
N ASP A 201 1.29 46.55 -14.63
CA ASP A 201 2.35 47.27 -15.36
C ASP A 201 1.85 47.67 -16.76
#